data_AF-A0A0L6IZT4-F1
#
_entry.id   AF-A0A0L6IZT4-F1
#
_cell.length_a   1.000
_cell.length_b   1.000
_cell.length_c   1.000
_cell.angle_alpha   90.00
_cell.angle_beta   90.00
_cell.angle_gamma   90.00
#
_symmetry.space_group_name_H-M   'P 1'
#
loop_
_entity.id
_entity.type
_entity.pdbx_description
1 polymer ?
#
loop_
_entity_poly.entity_id
_entity_poly.type
_entity_poly.pdbx_seq_one_letter_code
_entity_poly.pdbx_strand_id
1 'polypeptide(L)'
;LGYYLANTVKTRALIEAATRAGVRHVIFSSTAAVYGEPEVVPVPEDLPLNPINPYGRSKLMSEWMIADAAAAHGFTYVVLRYFNVAGADPAGRSGQSTPDATHLIKVATQAALGRRARLDVYGTDYPTPDGSCLRDYIQVSDLAEAHRVALDHLRGGGESLTLNCGYGRGYSVLEVIEVVKRISGRDFEVRLCPRRPGDPARIV
;
A
#
# COMPACT_ATOMS: atom_id res chain seq x y z
N LEU A 1 16.20 -10.04 5.12
CA LEU A 1 17.18 -9.86 4.02
C LEU A 1 16.52 -9.80 2.63
N GLY A 2 15.60 -10.72 2.28
CA GLY A 2 14.91 -10.69 0.98
C GLY A 2 14.25 -9.34 0.62
N TYR A 3 13.58 -8.68 1.57
CA TYR A 3 13.03 -7.33 1.36
C TYR A 3 14.07 -6.28 0.97
N TYR A 4 15.24 -6.26 1.62
CA TYR A 4 16.30 -5.29 1.30
C TYR A 4 16.91 -5.55 -0.08
N LEU A 5 17.08 -6.82 -0.46
CA LEU A 5 17.52 -7.17 -1.81
C LEU A 5 16.49 -6.71 -2.85
N ALA A 6 15.21 -7.05 -2.65
CA ALA A 6 14.15 -6.78 -3.60
C ALA A 6 13.80 -5.28 -3.72
N ASN A 7 13.75 -4.57 -2.60
CA ASN A 7 13.30 -3.19 -2.57
C ASN A 7 14.49 -2.23 -2.64
N THR A 8 15.43 -2.31 -1.71
CA THR A 8 16.51 -1.31 -1.62
C THR A 8 17.58 -1.52 -2.69
N VAL A 9 18.16 -2.72 -2.79
CA VAL A 9 19.27 -2.99 -3.72
C VAL A 9 18.83 -2.87 -5.19
N LYS A 10 17.67 -3.41 -5.55
CA LYS A 10 17.15 -3.28 -6.92
C LYS A 10 16.74 -1.85 -7.25
N THR A 11 16.16 -1.10 -6.30
CA THR A 11 15.89 0.33 -6.53
C THR A 11 17.19 1.09 -6.74
N ARG A 12 18.25 0.82 -5.95
CA ARG A 12 19.57 1.42 -6.17
C ARG A 12 20.07 1.19 -7.59
N ALA A 13 19.99 -0.06 -8.06
CA ALA A 13 20.45 -0.42 -9.40
C ALA A 13 19.63 0.27 -10.50
N LEU A 14 18.30 0.39 -10.31
CA LEU A 14 17.42 1.10 -11.23
C LEU A 14 17.74 2.60 -11.28
N ILE A 15 17.87 3.25 -10.13
CA ILE A 15 18.19 4.69 -10.05
C ILE A 15 19.56 4.96 -10.68
N GLU A 16 20.56 4.13 -10.41
CA GLU A 16 21.87 4.28 -11.04
C GLU A 16 21.80 4.16 -12.57
N ALA A 17 21.05 3.19 -13.09
CA ALA A 17 20.85 3.03 -14.53
C ALA A 17 20.07 4.21 -15.14
N ALA A 18 19.03 4.69 -14.46
CA ALA A 18 18.21 5.82 -14.86
C ALA A 18 19.04 7.11 -14.93
N THR A 19 19.88 7.36 -13.93
CA THR A 19 20.82 8.48 -13.89
C THR A 19 21.79 8.43 -15.07
N ARG A 20 22.43 7.28 -15.33
CA ARG A 20 23.36 7.14 -16.47
C ARG A 20 22.67 7.34 -17.82
N ALA A 21 21.39 7.02 -17.92
CA ALA A 21 20.59 7.20 -19.13
C ALA A 21 19.99 8.62 -19.27
N GLY A 22 20.21 9.52 -18.31
CA GLY A 22 19.67 10.88 -18.35
C GLY A 22 18.16 10.96 -18.08
N VAL A 23 17.58 9.98 -17.39
CA VAL A 23 16.17 10.03 -16.96
C VAL A 23 15.99 11.17 -15.95
N ARG A 24 15.06 12.09 -16.25
CA ARG A 24 14.86 13.30 -15.45
C ARG A 24 13.78 13.21 -14.38
N HIS A 25 12.89 12.22 -14.48
CA HIS A 25 11.70 12.13 -13.63
C HIS A 25 11.49 10.70 -13.17
N VAL A 26 11.36 10.50 -11.85
CA VAL A 26 11.18 9.20 -11.22
C VAL A 26 9.91 9.21 -10.37
N ILE A 27 9.03 8.24 -10.54
CA ILE A 27 7.93 8.01 -9.60
C ILE A 27 8.22 6.73 -8.83
N PHE A 28 8.20 6.83 -7.50
CA PHE A 28 8.46 5.70 -6.62
C PHE A 28 7.21 5.31 -5.84
N SER A 29 6.79 4.08 -6.06
CA SER A 29 5.70 3.44 -5.32
C SER A 29 6.19 2.99 -3.94
N SER A 30 5.94 3.82 -2.93
CA SER A 30 6.25 3.53 -1.52
C SER A 30 5.03 2.93 -0.81
N THR A 31 4.94 3.10 0.51
CA THR A 31 3.92 2.47 1.35
C THR A 31 3.69 3.28 2.62
N ALA A 32 2.45 3.30 3.12
CA ALA A 32 2.16 3.83 4.44
C ALA A 32 2.84 3.04 5.58
N ALA A 33 3.36 1.84 5.33
CA ALA A 33 4.10 1.07 6.34
C ALA A 33 5.40 1.75 6.82
N VAL A 34 5.85 2.83 6.15
CA VAL A 34 6.96 3.68 6.62
C VAL A 34 6.61 4.45 7.90
N TYR A 35 5.32 4.67 8.17
CA TYR A 35 4.87 5.38 9.38
C TYR A 35 4.88 4.50 10.64
N GLY A 36 4.77 3.18 10.49
CA GLY A 36 4.71 2.25 11.62
C GLY A 36 3.34 2.24 12.30
N GLU A 37 3.30 2.63 13.57
CA GLU A 37 2.08 2.72 14.39
C GLU A 37 1.76 4.19 14.65
N PRO A 38 1.06 4.88 13.72
CA PRO A 38 0.78 6.30 13.85
C PRO A 38 -0.21 6.58 14.99
N GLU A 39 0.05 7.63 15.77
CA GLU A 39 -0.86 8.11 16.82
C GLU A 39 -1.94 9.07 16.26
N VAL A 40 -1.72 9.61 15.07
CA VAL A 40 -2.61 10.55 14.39
C VAL A 40 -3.29 9.87 13.21
N VAL A 41 -4.61 10.05 13.11
CA VAL A 41 -5.44 9.54 12.02
C VAL A 41 -6.42 10.64 11.58
N PRO A 42 -6.45 11.04 10.28
CA PRO A 42 -5.63 10.53 9.17
C PRO A 42 -4.14 10.83 9.31
N VAL A 43 -3.28 9.97 8.75
CA VAL A 43 -1.82 10.13 8.83
C VAL A 43 -1.34 11.26 7.90
N PRO A 44 -0.69 12.32 8.42
CA PRO A 44 -0.11 13.36 7.57
C PRO A 44 1.28 12.97 7.03
N GLU A 45 1.70 13.57 5.93
CA GLU A 45 2.97 13.27 5.27
C GLU A 45 4.21 13.63 6.10
N ASP A 46 4.08 14.64 6.96
CA ASP A 46 5.12 15.15 7.86
C ASP A 46 5.27 14.36 9.16
N LEU A 47 4.43 13.33 9.37
CA LEU A 47 4.55 12.45 10.54
C LEU A 47 5.93 11.77 10.56
N PRO A 48 6.62 11.73 11.71
CA PRO A 48 7.88 11.02 11.86
C PRO A 48 7.77 9.55 11.42
N LEU A 49 8.74 9.10 10.64
CA LEU A 49 8.73 7.78 10.01
C LEU A 49 9.39 6.76 10.95
N ASN A 50 8.61 5.78 11.43
CA ASN A 50 9.09 4.75 12.34
C ASN A 50 8.61 3.34 11.94
N PRO A 51 9.12 2.77 10.85
CA PRO A 51 8.68 1.46 10.38
C PRO A 51 9.03 0.33 11.36
N ILE A 52 8.00 -0.42 11.75
CA ILE A 52 8.07 -1.53 12.73
C ILE A 52 8.45 -2.88 12.12
N ASN A 53 8.55 -2.96 10.79
CA ASN A 53 8.89 -4.21 10.09
C ASN A 53 9.92 -4.01 8.96
N PRO A 54 10.61 -5.09 8.52
CA PRO A 54 11.63 -4.99 7.48
C PRO A 54 11.12 -4.50 6.12
N TYR A 55 9.84 -4.73 5.79
CA TYR A 55 9.23 -4.25 4.56
C TYR A 55 9.17 -2.72 4.53
N GLY A 56 8.57 -2.10 5.55
CA GLY A 56 8.53 -0.65 5.71
C GLY A 56 9.92 -0.02 5.76
N ARG A 57 10.86 -0.62 6.53
CA ARG A 57 12.26 -0.16 6.59
C ARG A 57 12.93 -0.15 5.22
N SER A 58 12.78 -1.23 4.44
CA SER A 58 13.39 -1.32 3.12
C SER A 58 12.85 -0.29 2.11
N LYS A 59 11.56 0.07 2.24
CA LYS A 59 10.92 1.12 1.44
C LYS A 59 11.40 2.50 1.85
N LEU A 60 11.47 2.78 3.15
CA LEU A 60 12.01 4.05 3.67
C LEU A 60 13.47 4.28 3.24
N MET A 61 14.32 3.25 3.32
CA MET A 61 15.69 3.33 2.80
C MET A 61 15.75 3.67 1.31
N SER A 62 14.76 3.21 0.54
CA SER A 62 14.68 3.54 -0.89
C SER A 62 14.26 4.99 -1.10
N GLU A 63 13.37 5.54 -0.27
CA GLU A 63 12.99 6.96 -0.32
C GLU A 63 14.21 7.87 -0.05
N TRP A 64 14.97 7.61 1.02
CA TRP A 64 16.18 8.39 1.34
C TRP A 64 17.20 8.34 0.21
N MET A 65 17.48 7.15 -0.31
CA MET A 65 18.43 6.99 -1.40
C MET A 65 17.98 7.70 -2.69
N ILE A 66 16.68 7.71 -3.00
CA ILE A 66 16.15 8.45 -4.16
C ILE A 66 16.32 9.95 -3.94
N ALA A 67 16.04 10.46 -2.75
CA ALA A 67 16.22 11.87 -2.42
C ALA A 67 17.69 12.30 -2.54
N ASP A 68 18.62 11.51 -2.00
CA ASP A 68 20.06 11.76 -2.08
C ASP A 68 20.54 11.74 -3.54
N ALA A 69 20.11 10.74 -4.32
CA ALA A 69 20.47 10.61 -5.72
C ALA A 69 19.90 11.77 -6.58
N ALA A 70 18.68 12.21 -6.30
CA ALA A 70 18.06 13.35 -6.96
C ALA A 70 18.86 14.63 -6.71
N ALA A 71 19.25 14.88 -5.47
CA ALA A 71 20.08 16.03 -5.09
C ALA A 71 21.47 15.98 -5.75
N ALA A 72 22.08 14.81 -5.85
CA ALA A 72 23.40 14.63 -6.44
C ALA A 72 23.43 14.67 -7.98
N HIS A 73 22.33 14.27 -8.64
CA HIS A 73 22.30 14.04 -10.09
C HIS A 73 21.28 14.88 -10.86
N GLY A 74 20.46 15.69 -10.19
CA GLY A 74 19.61 16.70 -10.83
C GLY A 74 18.36 16.14 -11.53
N PHE A 75 17.83 14.99 -11.09
CA PHE A 75 16.50 14.51 -11.50
C PHE A 75 15.45 14.87 -10.43
N THR A 76 14.18 14.92 -10.81
CA THR A 76 13.06 15.13 -9.87
C THR A 76 12.30 13.84 -9.62
N TYR A 77 11.61 13.75 -8.49
CA TYR A 77 10.88 12.55 -8.12
C TYR A 77 9.55 12.81 -7.42
N VAL A 78 8.63 11.86 -7.52
CA VAL A 78 7.47 11.78 -6.62
C VAL A 78 7.47 10.44 -5.91
N VAL A 79 7.41 10.48 -4.58
CA VAL A 79 7.15 9.30 -3.75
C VAL A 79 5.66 9.25 -3.43
N LEU A 80 5.01 8.14 -3.78
CA LEU A 80 3.60 7.88 -3.46
C LEU A 80 3.50 6.83 -2.36
N ARG A 81 3.11 7.24 -1.15
CA ARG A 81 2.88 6.38 0.01
C ARG A 81 1.41 5.96 0.04
N TYR A 82 1.09 4.85 -0.62
CA TYR A 82 -0.28 4.32 -0.58
C TYR A 82 -0.47 3.30 0.54
N PHE A 83 -1.74 3.17 0.94
CA PHE A 83 -2.23 2.22 1.94
C PHE A 83 -2.58 0.89 1.26
N ASN A 84 -3.79 0.37 1.43
CA ASN A 84 -4.19 -0.89 0.79
C ASN A 84 -4.78 -0.61 -0.58
N VAL A 85 -4.26 -1.29 -1.59
CA VAL A 85 -4.78 -1.17 -2.96
C VAL A 85 -5.80 -2.28 -3.22
N ALA A 86 -6.95 -1.88 -3.74
CA ALA A 86 -8.10 -2.74 -3.95
C ALA A 86 -8.68 -2.63 -5.37
N GLY A 87 -9.54 -3.58 -5.71
CA GLY A 87 -10.27 -3.58 -6.97
C GLY A 87 -9.50 -4.13 -8.17
N ALA A 88 -10.03 -3.81 -9.34
CA ALA A 88 -9.58 -4.23 -10.65
C ALA A 88 -9.90 -3.11 -11.66
N ASP A 89 -9.47 -3.26 -12.91
CA ASP A 89 -9.96 -2.39 -13.99
C ASP A 89 -11.49 -2.45 -14.01
N PRO A 90 -12.22 -1.31 -13.96
CA PRO A 90 -13.68 -1.28 -14.03
C PRO A 90 -14.25 -1.97 -15.27
N ALA A 91 -13.49 -2.01 -16.37
CA ALA A 91 -13.86 -2.74 -17.58
C ALA A 91 -13.56 -4.26 -17.53
N GLY A 92 -13.02 -4.78 -16.42
CA GLY A 92 -12.72 -6.19 -16.21
C GLY A 92 -11.52 -6.74 -17.00
N ARG A 93 -10.71 -5.88 -17.64
CA ARG A 93 -9.59 -6.31 -18.50
C ARG A 93 -8.36 -6.78 -17.73
N SER A 94 -8.16 -6.27 -16.52
CA SER A 94 -7.05 -6.65 -15.66
C SER A 94 -7.42 -6.58 -14.17
N GLY A 95 -6.74 -7.38 -13.35
CA GLY A 95 -6.98 -7.46 -11.92
C GLY A 95 -5.90 -8.26 -11.19
N GLN A 96 -5.95 -8.25 -9.86
CA GLN A 96 -4.90 -8.86 -9.03
C GLN A 96 -4.84 -10.39 -9.18
N SER A 97 -3.83 -10.89 -9.90
CA SER A 97 -3.71 -12.31 -10.27
C SER A 97 -2.54 -13.06 -9.63
N THR A 98 -1.92 -12.51 -8.57
CA THR A 98 -0.87 -13.20 -7.81
C THR A 98 -1.29 -14.60 -7.34
N PRO A 99 -0.44 -15.64 -7.42
CA PRO A 99 -0.78 -16.98 -6.94
C PRO A 99 -1.11 -16.99 -5.44
N ASP A 100 -0.25 -16.34 -4.66
CA ASP A 100 -0.44 -16.20 -3.22
C ASP A 100 -1.31 -14.97 -2.92
N ALA A 101 -2.53 -15.23 -2.45
CA ALA A 101 -3.45 -14.19 -1.99
C ALA A 101 -3.15 -13.85 -0.53
N THR A 102 -2.57 -12.68 -0.31
CA THR A 102 -2.30 -12.11 1.02
C THR A 102 -3.20 -10.93 1.37
N HIS A 103 -3.79 -10.26 0.36
CA HIS A 103 -4.64 -9.08 0.56
C HIS A 103 -6.08 -9.49 0.89
N LEU A 104 -6.70 -8.79 1.86
CA LEU A 104 -8.02 -9.14 2.41
C LEU A 104 -9.10 -9.34 1.33
N ILE A 105 -9.31 -8.35 0.48
CA ILE A 105 -10.39 -8.37 -0.53
C ILE A 105 -10.19 -9.53 -1.51
N LYS A 106 -8.96 -9.83 -1.90
CA LYS A 106 -8.66 -10.97 -2.78
C LYS A 106 -8.93 -12.29 -2.08
N VAL A 107 -8.53 -12.43 -0.82
CA VAL A 107 -8.79 -13.65 -0.03
C VAL A 107 -10.29 -13.85 0.16
N ALA A 108 -11.05 -12.79 0.47
CA ALA A 108 -12.51 -12.83 0.60
C ALA A 108 -13.17 -13.23 -0.72
N THR A 109 -12.72 -12.65 -1.84
CA THR A 109 -13.23 -13.01 -3.18
C THR A 109 -12.92 -14.47 -3.54
N GLN A 110 -11.74 -14.99 -3.18
CA GLN A 110 -11.43 -16.42 -3.37
C GLN A 110 -12.33 -17.33 -2.53
N ALA A 111 -12.63 -16.96 -1.29
CA ALA A 111 -13.56 -17.71 -0.44
C ALA A 111 -14.98 -17.69 -1.01
N ALA A 112 -15.47 -16.53 -1.45
CA ALA A 112 -16.77 -16.40 -2.11
C ALA A 112 -16.88 -17.24 -3.40
N LEU A 113 -15.78 -17.39 -4.14
CA LEU A 113 -15.69 -18.24 -5.34
C LEU A 113 -15.45 -19.73 -5.02
N GLY A 114 -15.41 -20.13 -3.74
CA GLY A 114 -15.13 -21.52 -3.34
C GLY A 114 -13.69 -21.99 -3.59
N ARG A 115 -12.78 -21.08 -3.95
CA ARG A 115 -11.35 -21.38 -4.18
C ARG A 115 -10.57 -21.51 -2.88
N ARG A 116 -11.18 -21.12 -1.77
CA ARG A 116 -10.64 -21.24 -0.42
C ARG A 116 -11.76 -21.67 0.51
N ALA A 117 -11.48 -22.60 1.41
CA ALA A 117 -12.49 -23.13 2.35
C ALA A 117 -12.98 -22.07 3.35
N ARG A 118 -12.10 -21.15 3.78
CA ARG A 118 -12.39 -20.12 4.78
C ARG A 118 -11.50 -18.89 4.64
N LEU A 119 -11.90 -17.80 5.30
CA LEU A 119 -11.08 -16.61 5.53
C LEU A 119 -10.74 -16.50 7.02
N ASP A 120 -9.47 -16.27 7.33
CA ASP A 120 -9.03 -16.04 8.71
C ASP A 120 -8.93 -14.53 9.01
N VAL A 121 -9.60 -14.06 10.08
CA VAL A 121 -9.53 -12.68 10.61
C VAL A 121 -8.66 -12.69 11.85
N TYR A 122 -7.61 -11.87 11.87
CA TYR A 122 -6.63 -11.86 12.95
C TYR A 122 -6.85 -10.66 13.87
N GLY A 123 -7.31 -10.92 15.08
CA GLY A 123 -7.63 -9.90 16.07
C GLY A 123 -9.03 -9.30 15.89
N THR A 124 -9.78 -9.30 16.98
CA THR A 124 -11.16 -8.76 17.07
C THR A 124 -11.37 -7.98 18.36
N ASP A 125 -10.28 -7.51 18.96
CA ASP A 125 -10.21 -6.86 20.26
C ASP A 125 -9.44 -5.53 20.18
N TYR A 126 -9.19 -5.02 18.97
CA TYR A 126 -8.59 -3.70 18.75
C TYR A 126 -9.53 -2.58 19.23
N PRO A 127 -9.01 -1.39 19.56
CA PRO A 127 -9.82 -0.22 19.91
C PRO A 127 -10.46 0.39 18.65
N THR A 128 -11.30 -0.37 17.96
CA THR A 128 -12.04 -0.03 16.73
C THR A 128 -13.52 -0.38 16.92
N PRO A 129 -14.45 0.20 16.14
CA PRO A 129 -15.89 0.03 16.38
C PRO A 129 -16.38 -1.42 16.46
N ASP A 130 -15.78 -2.34 15.70
CA ASP A 130 -16.12 -3.77 15.69
C ASP A 130 -14.98 -4.68 16.17
N GLY A 131 -13.94 -4.09 16.76
CA GLY A 131 -12.77 -4.80 17.27
C GLY A 131 -11.77 -5.26 16.21
N SER A 132 -12.07 -5.15 14.90
CA SER A 132 -11.15 -5.53 13.83
C SER A 132 -10.33 -4.35 13.30
N CYS A 133 -9.19 -4.62 12.66
CA CYS A 133 -8.29 -3.59 12.12
C CYS A 133 -9.00 -2.66 11.12
N LEU A 134 -8.78 -1.33 11.24
CA LEU A 134 -9.21 -0.35 10.24
C LEU A 134 -8.10 -0.07 9.24
N ARG A 135 -8.44 -0.05 7.95
CA ARG A 135 -7.51 0.13 6.83
C ARG A 135 -8.12 1.05 5.78
N ASP A 136 -7.32 1.92 5.18
CA ASP A 136 -7.71 2.67 3.98
C ASP A 136 -7.49 1.80 2.73
N TYR A 137 -8.51 1.73 1.87
CA TYR A 137 -8.57 0.93 0.64
C TYR A 137 -8.76 1.82 -0.58
N ILE A 138 -7.67 2.18 -1.26
CA ILE A 138 -7.69 2.93 -2.51
C ILE A 138 -7.95 2.01 -3.71
N GLN A 139 -8.82 2.41 -4.63
CA GLN A 139 -9.07 1.66 -5.86
C GLN A 139 -7.86 1.78 -6.82
N VAL A 140 -7.51 0.67 -7.48
CA VAL A 140 -6.28 0.56 -8.28
C VAL A 140 -6.19 1.52 -9.48
N SER A 141 -7.30 1.85 -10.11
CA SER A 141 -7.40 2.84 -11.19
C SER A 141 -7.21 4.26 -10.68
N ASP A 142 -7.73 4.60 -9.49
CA ASP A 142 -7.46 5.89 -8.85
C ASP A 142 -5.98 6.02 -8.48
N LEU A 143 -5.36 4.94 -8.00
CA LEU A 143 -3.92 4.93 -7.75
C LEU A 143 -3.11 5.07 -9.05
N ALA A 144 -3.53 4.42 -10.14
CA ALA A 144 -2.90 4.59 -11.45
C ALA A 144 -3.02 6.03 -11.96
N GLU A 145 -4.17 6.67 -11.74
CA GLU A 145 -4.39 8.08 -12.04
C GLU A 145 -3.49 8.99 -11.21
N ALA A 146 -3.30 8.69 -9.92
CA ALA A 146 -2.34 9.42 -9.07
C ALA A 146 -0.90 9.35 -9.62
N HIS A 147 -0.47 8.21 -10.17
CA HIS A 147 0.84 8.10 -10.83
C HIS A 147 0.89 8.93 -12.12
N ARG A 148 -0.20 8.97 -12.89
CA ARG A 148 -0.28 9.79 -14.11
C ARG A 148 -0.19 11.28 -13.78
N VAL A 149 -0.96 11.75 -12.79
CA VAL A 149 -0.94 13.13 -12.31
C VAL A 149 0.43 13.51 -11.74
N ALA A 150 1.07 12.62 -10.96
CA ALA A 150 2.43 12.83 -10.46
C ALA A 150 3.44 13.00 -11.60
N LEU A 151 3.29 12.26 -12.70
CA LEU A 151 4.17 12.38 -13.86
C LEU A 151 3.96 13.70 -14.58
N ASP A 152 2.70 14.12 -14.74
CA ASP A 152 2.35 15.40 -15.35
C ASP A 152 2.89 16.57 -14.54
N HIS A 153 2.81 16.52 -13.21
CA HIS A 153 3.41 17.51 -12.31
C HIS A 153 4.92 17.66 -12.56
N LEU A 154 5.67 16.56 -12.57
CA LEU A 154 7.12 16.61 -12.81
C LEU A 154 7.46 17.11 -14.22
N ARG A 155 6.69 16.72 -15.24
CA ARG A 155 6.87 17.19 -16.62
C ARG A 155 6.50 18.66 -16.80
N GLY A 156 5.58 19.17 -15.98
CA GLY A 156 5.20 20.58 -15.92
C GLY A 156 6.22 21.47 -15.21
N GLY A 157 7.37 20.93 -14.76
CA GLY A 157 8.39 21.69 -14.03
C GLY A 157 8.18 21.70 -12.51
N GLY A 158 7.28 20.86 -12.00
CA GLY A 158 7.06 20.69 -10.57
C GLY A 158 8.28 20.14 -9.83
N GLU A 159 8.40 20.53 -8.56
CA GLU A 159 9.45 20.04 -7.66
C GLU A 159 9.20 18.59 -7.21
N SER A 160 10.21 18.01 -6.55
CA SER A 160 10.08 16.67 -5.99
C SER A 160 9.11 16.66 -4.80
N LEU A 161 8.22 15.67 -4.73
CA LEU A 161 7.18 15.57 -3.71
C LEU A 161 7.13 14.20 -3.06
N THR A 162 6.61 14.15 -1.83
CA THR A 162 6.20 12.91 -1.16
C THR A 162 4.75 13.07 -0.73
N LEU A 163 3.87 12.17 -1.17
CA LEU A 163 2.43 12.30 -1.00
C LEU A 163 1.81 10.99 -0.52
N ASN A 164 0.84 11.07 0.39
CA ASN A 164 -0.01 9.95 0.74
C ASN A 164 -1.04 9.70 -0.37
N CYS A 165 -1.40 8.43 -0.53
CA CYS A 165 -2.40 7.99 -1.51
C CYS A 165 -3.41 7.07 -0.83
N GLY A 166 -4.53 7.66 -0.43
CA GLY A 166 -5.64 7.01 0.25
C GLY A 166 -6.90 7.87 0.14
N TYR A 167 -8.02 7.36 0.60
CA TYR A 167 -9.27 8.11 0.69
C TYR A 167 -9.46 8.81 2.04
N GLY A 168 -8.54 8.62 3.00
CA GLY A 168 -8.63 9.16 4.36
C GLY A 168 -9.79 8.55 5.15
N ARG A 169 -10.29 7.39 4.72
CA ARG A 169 -11.42 6.68 5.31
C ARG A 169 -11.05 5.23 5.55
N GLY A 170 -11.09 4.82 6.82
CA GLY A 170 -10.84 3.45 7.21
C GLY A 170 -12.08 2.59 7.12
N TYR A 171 -11.93 1.40 6.57
CA TYR A 171 -12.91 0.32 6.67
C TYR A 171 -12.34 -0.81 7.51
N SER A 172 -13.19 -1.42 8.32
CA SER A 172 -12.80 -2.56 9.14
C SER A 172 -12.67 -3.83 8.30
N VAL A 173 -11.95 -4.81 8.84
CA VAL A 173 -11.84 -6.13 8.19
C VAL A 173 -13.23 -6.78 8.05
N LEU A 174 -14.08 -6.65 9.08
CA LEU A 174 -15.41 -7.24 9.07
C LEU A 174 -16.35 -6.51 8.12
N GLU A 175 -16.32 -5.18 8.04
CA GLU A 175 -17.08 -4.39 7.06
C GLU A 175 -16.76 -4.83 5.63
N VAL A 176 -15.48 -4.99 5.31
CA VAL A 176 -15.05 -5.46 3.99
C VAL A 176 -15.58 -6.86 3.68
N ILE A 177 -15.53 -7.78 4.65
CA ILE A 177 -16.05 -9.15 4.49
C ILE A 177 -17.55 -9.14 4.23
N GLU A 178 -18.32 -8.37 5.00
CA GLU A 178 -19.76 -8.26 4.84
C GLU A 178 -20.14 -7.69 3.48
N VAL A 179 -19.40 -6.70 2.98
CA VAL A 179 -19.60 -6.18 1.61
C VAL A 179 -19.36 -7.28 0.58
N VAL A 180 -18.30 -8.09 0.72
CA VAL A 180 -18.03 -9.18 -0.23
C VAL A 180 -19.13 -10.25 -0.17
N LYS A 181 -19.60 -10.65 1.02
CA LYS A 181 -20.71 -11.60 1.17
C LYS A 181 -21.98 -11.08 0.50
N ARG A 182 -22.33 -9.82 0.75
CA ARG A 182 -23.52 -9.16 0.16
C ARG A 182 -23.45 -9.11 -1.37
N ILE A 183 -22.32 -8.68 -1.94
CA ILE A 183 -22.18 -8.53 -3.39
C ILE A 183 -22.11 -9.89 -4.09
N SER A 184 -21.45 -10.89 -3.49
CA SER A 184 -21.32 -12.22 -4.07
C SER A 184 -22.55 -13.11 -3.87
N GLY A 185 -23.43 -12.78 -2.93
CA GLY A 185 -24.54 -13.65 -2.50
C GLY A 185 -24.08 -14.94 -1.84
N ARG A 186 -22.83 -15.00 -1.34
CA ARG A 186 -22.21 -16.20 -0.77
C ARG A 186 -21.80 -15.94 0.67
N ASP A 187 -22.36 -16.73 1.58
CA ASP A 187 -21.94 -16.74 2.98
C ASP A 187 -20.81 -17.78 3.17
N PHE A 188 -19.56 -17.32 3.03
CA PHE A 188 -18.37 -18.16 3.21
C PHE A 188 -17.88 -18.16 4.66
N GLU A 189 -17.17 -19.22 5.06
CA GLU A 189 -16.67 -19.39 6.42
C GLU A 189 -15.63 -18.31 6.78
N VAL A 190 -15.83 -17.68 7.94
CA VAL A 190 -14.91 -16.70 8.53
C VAL A 190 -14.48 -17.22 9.89
N ARG A 191 -13.17 -17.38 10.08
CA ARG A 191 -12.59 -17.86 11.34
C ARG A 191 -11.85 -16.74 12.04
N LEU A 192 -12.20 -16.48 13.28
CA LEU A 192 -11.51 -15.53 14.12
C LEU A 192 -10.25 -16.17 14.72
N CYS A 193 -9.14 -15.47 14.62
CA CYS A 193 -7.80 -15.89 15.05
C CYS A 193 -7.19 -14.85 15.99
N PRO A 194 -6.20 -15.21 16.83
CA PRO A 194 -5.44 -14.24 17.61
C PRO A 194 -4.77 -13.18 16.75
N ARG A 195 -4.45 -12.02 17.33
CA ARG A 195 -3.74 -10.93 16.65
C ARG A 195 -2.42 -11.38 16.04
N ARG A 196 -2.04 -10.74 14.93
CA ARG A 196 -0.69 -10.84 14.39
C ARG A 196 0.21 -9.83 15.13
N PRO A 197 1.39 -10.24 15.63
CA PRO A 197 2.34 -9.30 16.22
C PRO A 197 2.72 -8.20 15.23
N GLY A 198 2.66 -6.94 15.67
CA GLY A 198 3.01 -5.77 14.86
C GLY A 198 1.98 -5.37 13.80
N ASP A 199 0.73 -5.80 13.92
CA ASP A 199 -0.37 -5.29 13.09
C ASP A 199 -1.10 -4.14 13.82
N PRO A 200 -1.01 -2.89 13.32
CA PRO A 200 -1.58 -1.73 14.00
C PRO A 200 -3.11 -1.76 13.96
N ALA A 201 -3.75 -1.19 15.00
CA ALA A 201 -5.21 -1.11 15.07
C ALA A 201 -5.80 -0.32 13.89
N ARG A 202 -5.15 0.79 13.51
CA ARG A 202 -5.61 1.71 12.47
C ARG A 202 -4.42 2.23 11.66
N ILE A 203 -4.56 2.23 10.33
CA ILE A 203 -3.64 2.93 9.42
C ILE A 203 -4.49 3.47 8.26
N VAL A 204 -4.77 4.77 8.32
CA VAL A 204 -5.71 5.51 7.47
C VAL A 204 -5.17 6.89 7.17
#